data_AF-A0A953G6E6-F1
#
_entry.id   AF-A0A953G6E6-F1
#
_cell.length_a   1.000
_cell.length_b   1.000
_cell.length_c   1.000
_cell.angle_alpha   90.00
_cell.angle_beta   90.00
_cell.angle_gamma   90.00
#
_symmetry.space_group_name_H-M   'P 1'
#
loop_
_entity.id
_entity.type
_entity.pdbx_description
1 polymer ?
#
loop_
_entity_poly.entity_id
_entity_poly.type
_entity_poly.pdbx_seq_one_letter_code
_entity_poly.pdbx_strand_id
1 'polypeptide(L)' 'MKPRKIIKEERTARLTILVDPNKKKVFENLCNHLDVTPSQVLRQMIRDFLNKHNVIWKTKNE' A
#
# COMPACT_ATOMS: atom_id res chain seq x y z
N MET A 1 -38.09 -6.54 -5.61
CA MET A 1 -36.85 -7.29 -5.30
C MET A 1 -35.78 -6.26 -4.93
N LYS A 2 -35.35 -6.21 -3.66
CA LYS A 2 -34.48 -5.13 -3.13
C LYS A 2 -33.09 -5.19 -3.82
N PRO A 3 -32.48 -4.06 -4.21
CA PRO A 3 -31.17 -4.06 -4.82
C PRO A 3 -30.12 -4.60 -3.84
N ARG A 4 -29.28 -5.50 -4.33
CA ARG A 4 -28.21 -6.17 -3.60
C ARG A 4 -27.23 -5.11 -3.10
N LYS A 5 -27.21 -4.85 -1.79
CA LYS A 5 -26.23 -3.97 -1.14
C LYS A 5 -24.86 -4.60 -1.31
N ILE A 6 -24.05 -4.12 -2.25
CA ILE A 6 -22.64 -4.50 -2.36
C ILE A 6 -21.93 -3.80 -1.20
N ILE A 7 -21.83 -4.48 -0.07
CA ILE A 7 -21.03 -4.03 1.07
C ILE A 7 -19.58 -4.24 0.65
N LYS A 8 -19.00 -3.25 -0.02
CA LYS A 8 -17.58 -3.21 -0.33
C LYS A 8 -16.87 -2.88 0.99
N GLU A 9 -16.56 -3.92 1.76
CA GLU A 9 -15.77 -3.82 2.99
C GLU A 9 -14.64 -2.80 2.80
N GLU A 10 -14.47 -1.89 3.75
CA GLU A 10 -13.41 -0.89 3.79
C GLU A 10 -12.06 -1.60 4.02
N ARG A 11 -11.57 -2.32 3.00
CA ARG A 11 -10.31 -3.08 3.04
C ARG A 11 -9.09 -2.22 2.74
N THR A 12 -9.28 -0.94 2.40
CA THR A 12 -8.19 -0.04 1.96
C THR A 12 -8.29 1.33 2.62
N ALA A 13 -7.33 1.63 3.49
CA ALA A 13 -7.09 2.99 3.99
C ALA A 13 -6.13 3.74 3.05
N ARG A 14 -6.33 5.06 2.88
CA ARG A 14 -5.40 5.91 2.12
C ARG A 14 -4.31 6.43 3.05
N LEU A 15 -3.04 6.25 2.65
CA LEU A 15 -1.87 6.82 3.30
C LEU A 15 -1.32 7.95 2.41
N THR A 16 -1.35 9.18 2.90
CA THR A 16 -0.76 10.35 2.22
C THR A 16 0.56 10.68 2.89
N ILE A 17 1.64 10.77 2.11
CA ILE A 17 2.99 11.08 2.59
C ILE A 17 3.51 12.27 1.78
N LEU A 18 4.03 13.28 2.47
CA LEU A 18 4.78 14.36 1.83
C LEU A 18 6.22 13.91 1.64
N VAL A 19 6.68 13.97 0.39
CA VAL A 19 8.05 13.63 0.00
C VAL A 19 8.60 14.74 -0.88
N ASP A 20 9.92 14.91 -0.84
CA ASP A 20 10.62 15.82 -1.74
C ASP A 20 10.31 15.47 -3.22
N PRO A 21 10.03 16.46 -4.09
CA PRO A 21 9.64 16.21 -5.48
C PRO A 21 10.72 15.49 -6.30
N ASN A 22 12.01 15.74 -6.03
CA ASN A 22 13.09 15.06 -6.74
C ASN A 22 13.16 13.60 -6.33
N LYS A 23 13.05 13.30 -5.02
CA LYS A 23 13.00 11.92 -4.52
C LYS A 23 11.80 11.16 -5.09
N LYS A 24 10.62 11.79 -5.15
CA LYS A 24 9.42 11.20 -5.77
C LYS A 24 9.70 10.79 -7.21
N LYS A 25 10.25 11.70 -8.03
CA LYS A 25 10.53 11.44 -9.44
C LYS A 25 11.52 10.29 -9.65
N VAL A 26 12.61 10.27 -8.87
CA VAL A 26 13.61 9.19 -8.95
C VAL A 26 12.99 7.84 -8.56
N PHE A 27 12.18 7.82 -7.48
CA PHE A 27 11.50 6.61 -7.04
C PHE A 27 10.50 6.09 -8.07
N GLU A 28 9.68 6.97 -8.65
CA GLU A 28 8.71 6.59 -9.70
C GLU A 28 9.41 6.06 -10.95
N ASN A 29 10.51 6.70 -11.38
CA ASN A 29 11.29 6.23 -12.51
C ASN A 29 11.88 4.83 -12.27
N LEU A 30 12.40 4.57 -11.06
CA LEU A 30 12.90 3.25 -10.69
C LEU A 30 11.79 2.20 -10.69
N CYS A 31 10.62 2.54 -10.13
CA CYS A 31 9.46 1.65 -10.12
C CYS A 31 9.04 1.28 -11.56
N ASN A 32 8.97 2.27 -12.46
CA ASN A 32 8.64 2.06 -13.86
C ASN A 32 9.67 1.16 -14.57
N HIS A 33 10.97 1.33 -14.28
CA HIS A 33 12.02 0.50 -14.87
C HIS A 33 11.92 -0.98 -14.44
N LEU A 34 11.41 -1.23 -13.24
CA LEU A 34 11.24 -2.57 -12.67
C LEU A 34 9.84 -3.16 -12.92
N ASP A 35 8.99 -2.49 -13.71
CA ASP A 35 7.60 -2.87 -13.98
C ASP A 35 6.76 -3.08 -12.70
N VAL A 36 6.98 -2.23 -11.69
CA VAL A 36 6.22 -2.23 -10.44
C VAL A 36 5.62 -0.86 -10.18
N THR A 37 4.51 -0.82 -9.43
CA THR A 37 3.90 0.44 -9.00
C THR A 37 4.50 0.92 -7.67
N PRO A 38 4.65 2.24 -7.46
CA PRO A 38 5.08 2.81 -6.18
C PRO A 38 4.29 2.28 -4.98
N SER A 39 2.97 2.07 -5.14
CA SER A 39 2.12 1.52 -4.08
C SER A 39 2.42 0.06 -3.75
N GLN A 40 2.82 -0.77 -4.72
CA GLN A 40 3.26 -2.15 -4.43
C GLN A 40 4.55 -2.15 -3.61
N VAL A 41 5.52 -1.35 -4.02
CA VAL A 41 6.81 -1.23 -3.32
C VAL A 41 6.60 -0.70 -1.89
N LEU A 42 5.85 0.38 -1.72
CA LEU A 42 5.57 0.96 -0.39
C LEU A 42 4.83 -0.03 0.52
N ARG A 43 3.87 -0.80 0.00
CA ARG A 43 3.18 -1.83 0.80
C ARG A 43 4.15 -2.91 1.27
N GLN A 44 5.06 -3.36 0.40
CA GLN A 44 6.08 -4.34 0.76
C GLN A 44 7.04 -3.77 1.81
N MET A 45 7.49 -2.51 1.63
CA MET A 45 8.34 -1.82 2.62
C MET A 45 7.66 -1.70 3.99
N ILE A 46 6.36 -1.36 4.04
CA ILE A 46 5.60 -1.31 5.30
C ILE A 46 5.58 -2.70 5.94
N ARG A 47 5.29 -3.74 5.16
CA ARG A 47 5.23 -5.13 5.64
C ARG A 47 6.56 -5.59 6.23
N ASP A 48 7.65 -5.33 5.52
CA ASP A 48 9.00 -5.71 5.95
C ASP A 48 9.44 -4.91 7.17
N PHE A 49 9.06 -3.64 7.26
CA PHE A 49 9.33 -2.81 8.42
C PHE A 49 8.60 -3.34 9.68
N LEU A 50 7.32 -3.67 9.57
CA LEU A 50 6.56 -4.24 10.68
C LEU A 50 7.13 -5.61 11.11
N ASN A 51 7.48 -6.47 10.16
CA ASN A 51 8.13 -7.76 10.41
C ASN A 51 9.46 -7.58 11.15
N LYS A 52 10.31 -6.65 10.69
CA LYS A 52 11.61 -6.35 11.31
C LYS A 52 11.47 -5.91 12.78
N HIS A 53 10.36 -5.27 13.12
CA HIS A 53 10.06 -4.82 14.48
C HIS A 53 9.18 -5.79 15.27
N ASN A 54 8.99 -7.03 14.79
CA ASN A 54 8.17 -8.07 15.43
C ASN A 54 6.74 -7.63 15.74
N VAL A 55 6.19 -6.72 14.93
CA VAL A 55 4.81 -6.26 15.08
C VAL A 55 3.90 -7.27 14.39
N ILE A 56 2.99 -7.88 15.14
CA ILE A 56 1.96 -8.77 14.59
C ILE A 56 0.73 -7.91 14.26
N TRP A 57 0.32 -7.87 12.99
CA TRP A 57 -0.94 -7.23 12.58
C TRP A 57 -1.92 -8.28 12.05
N LYS A 58 -3.18 -8.21 12.48
CA LYS A 58 -4.25 -9.09 11.98
C LYS A 58 -4.89 -8.48 10.75
N THR A 59 -4.69 -9.07 9.58
CA THR A 59 -5.57 -8.81 8.42
C THR A 59 -6.87 -9.56 8.63
N LYS A 60 -8.00 -8.87 8.60
CA LYS A 60 -9.33 -9.40 9.00
C LYS A 60 -9.97 -10.40 8.02
N ASN A 61 -9.16 -11.16 7.27
CA ASN A 61 -9.60 -12.11 6.26
C ASN A 61 -9.09 -13.53 6.55
N GLU A 62 -9.42 -14.05 7.73
CA GLU A 62 -9.44 -15.50 8.01
C GLU A 62 -10.89 -15.90 8.29
#